data_AF-A0A5M9MVT8-F1
#
_entry.id   AF-A0A5M9MVT8-F1
#
_cell.length_a   1.000
_cell.length_b   1.000
_cell.length_c   1.000
_cell.angle_alpha   90.00
_cell.angle_beta   90.00
_cell.angle_gamma   90.00
#
_symmetry.space_group_name_H-M   'P 1'
#
loop_
_entity.id
_entity.type
_entity.pdbx_description
1 polymer ?
#
loop_
_entity_poly.entity_id
_entity_poly.type
_entity_poly.pdbx_seq_one_letter_code
_entity_poly.pdbx_strand_id
1 'polypeptide(L)'
;MRYLFKGVLQQRCVLSGCIVGRYGKIGPNSVLKDCEVQDGVMVEEETDAKNEQFISFEGLDEDEEDGIDVDDDEDDNDQAF
;
A
#
# COMPACT_ATOMS: atom_id res chain seq x y z
N MET A 1 5.30 -6.49 23.40
CA MET A 1 4.23 -6.03 22.48
C MET A 1 3.48 -7.25 22.00
N ARG A 2 2.18 -7.36 22.27
CA ARG A 2 1.34 -8.49 21.78
C ARG A 2 0.67 -8.02 20.49
N TYR A 3 1.09 -8.55 19.35
CA TYR A 3 0.43 -8.29 18.08
C TYR A 3 -0.80 -9.18 17.99
N LEU A 4 -1.97 -8.64 18.34
CA LEU A 4 -3.24 -9.33 18.13
C LEU A 4 -3.67 -9.10 16.68
N PHE A 5 -3.25 -10.00 15.78
CA PHE A 5 -3.73 -9.97 14.40
C PHE A 5 -5.21 -10.35 14.39
N LYS A 6 -6.07 -9.40 14.01
CA LYS A 6 -7.49 -9.63 13.68
C LYS A 6 -7.66 -9.48 12.16
N GLY A 7 -7.24 -10.48 11.41
CA GLY A 7 -7.41 -10.53 9.96
C GLY A 7 -7.64 -11.96 9.47
N VAL A 8 -7.77 -12.12 8.16
CA VAL A 8 -7.98 -13.43 7.52
C VAL A 8 -6.75 -13.79 6.70
N LEU A 9 -6.13 -14.93 7.02
CA LEU A 9 -5.06 -15.53 6.22
C LEU A 9 -5.62 -16.71 5.43
N GLN A 10 -5.41 -16.72 4.11
CA GLN A 10 -5.78 -17.84 3.27
C GLN A 10 -4.64 -18.89 3.18
N GLN A 11 -4.92 -20.05 2.56
CA GLN A 11 -4.00 -21.19 2.57
C GLN A 11 -2.64 -20.85 1.93
N ARG A 12 -1.57 -21.43 2.50
CA ARG A 12 -0.19 -21.42 1.97
C ARG A 12 0.45 -20.03 1.81
N CYS A 13 -0.04 -19.02 2.52
CA CYS A 13 0.64 -17.74 2.58
C CYS A 13 1.89 -17.81 3.48
N VAL A 14 2.91 -17.02 3.13
CA VAL A 14 4.15 -16.87 3.93
C VAL A 14 4.32 -15.39 4.24
N LEU A 15 4.27 -15.06 5.53
CA LEU A 15 4.47 -13.69 6.03
C LEU A 15 5.71 -13.65 6.92
N SER A 16 6.67 -12.80 6.60
CA SER A 16 7.83 -12.55 7.46
C SER A 16 8.01 -11.06 7.69
N GLY A 17 8.10 -10.62 8.95
CA GLY A 17 8.32 -9.21 9.27
C GLY A 17 7.16 -8.27 8.87
N CYS A 18 6.00 -8.81 8.50
CA CYS A 18 4.89 -8.01 8.02
C CYS A 18 4.03 -7.43 9.15
N ILE A 19 3.51 -6.22 8.94
CA ILE A 19 2.48 -5.59 9.78
C ILE A 19 1.17 -5.65 9.01
N VAL A 20 0.13 -6.24 9.59
CA VAL A 20 -1.19 -6.30 8.96
C VAL A 20 -2.23 -5.69 9.89
N GLY A 21 -2.93 -4.70 9.35
CA GLY A 21 -4.00 -3.97 10.00
C GLY A 21 -5.24 -4.83 10.28
N ARG A 22 -6.18 -4.24 11.00
CA ARG A 22 -7.46 -4.86 11.38
C ARG A 22 -8.27 -5.15 10.13
N TYR A 23 -8.87 -6.33 10.07
CA TYR A 23 -9.66 -6.80 8.94
C TYR A 23 -8.90 -6.90 7.60
N GLY A 24 -7.56 -6.80 7.64
CA GLY A 24 -6.73 -7.08 6.47
C GLY A 24 -6.91 -8.53 6.01
N LYS A 25 -6.92 -8.73 4.70
CA LYS A 25 -7.08 -10.04 4.06
C LYS A 25 -5.89 -10.32 3.16
N ILE A 26 -5.26 -11.48 3.34
CA ILE A 26 -4.16 -11.92 2.49
C ILE A 26 -4.63 -13.08 1.63
N GLY A 27 -4.49 -12.92 0.32
CA GLY A 27 -4.80 -13.95 -0.68
C GLY A 27 -4.01 -15.27 -0.47
N PRO A 28 -4.50 -16.38 -1.02
CA PRO A 28 -3.81 -17.66 -0.97
C PRO A 28 -2.50 -17.62 -1.77
N ASN A 29 -1.54 -18.45 -1.35
CA ASN A 29 -0.22 -18.58 -1.99
C ASN A 29 0.63 -17.29 -2.06
N SER A 30 0.26 -16.23 -1.34
CA SER A 30 1.03 -14.97 -1.32
C SER A 30 2.26 -15.06 -0.40
N VAL A 31 3.36 -14.44 -0.82
CA VAL A 31 4.63 -14.34 -0.10
C VAL A 31 4.91 -12.87 0.17
N LEU A 32 4.78 -12.44 1.43
CA LEU A 32 5.03 -11.05 1.82
C LEU A 32 6.21 -10.98 2.80
N LYS A 33 7.14 -10.06 2.53
CA LYS A 33 8.33 -9.85 3.36
C LYS A 33 8.50 -8.39 3.71
N ASP A 34 8.50 -8.09 5.01
CA ASP A 34 8.67 -6.73 5.52
C ASP A 34 7.64 -5.75 4.91
N CYS A 35 6.43 -6.25 4.61
CA CYS A 35 5.34 -5.45 4.03
C CYS A 35 4.38 -4.95 5.10
N GLU A 36 3.71 -3.84 4.81
CA GLU A 36 2.68 -3.25 5.66
C GLU A 36 1.34 -3.25 4.92
N VAL A 37 0.31 -3.82 5.54
CA VAL A 37 -1.05 -3.87 4.99
C VAL A 37 -1.95 -3.10 5.93
N GLN A 38 -2.67 -2.11 5.41
CA GLN A 38 -3.53 -1.23 6.21
C GLN A 38 -4.83 -1.95 6.65
N ASP A 39 -5.55 -1.32 7.58
CA ASP A 39 -6.87 -1.75 8.02
C ASP A 39 -7.84 -1.89 6.81
N GLY A 40 -8.53 -3.03 6.72
CA GLY A 40 -9.52 -3.29 5.66
C GLY A 40 -8.96 -3.62 4.28
N VAL A 41 -7.65 -3.53 4.06
CA VAL A 41 -7.03 -3.79 2.75
C VAL A 41 -6.97 -5.29 2.43
N MET A 42 -7.21 -5.63 1.17
CA MET A 42 -7.09 -6.98 0.64
C MET A 42 -5.90 -7.08 -0.32
N VAL A 43 -4.99 -8.02 -0.05
CA VAL A 43 -3.90 -8.41 -0.95
C VAL A 43 -4.38 -9.53 -1.85
N GLU A 44 -4.09 -9.42 -3.14
CA GLU A 44 -4.48 -10.43 -4.13
C GLU A 44 -3.81 -11.79 -3.88
N GLU A 45 -4.32 -12.82 -4.54
CA GLU A 45 -3.72 -14.15 -4.52
C GLU A 45 -2.39 -14.17 -5.28
N GLU A 46 -1.52 -15.14 -4.95
CA GLU A 46 -0.23 -15.34 -5.62
C GLU A 46 0.68 -14.09 -5.65
N THR A 47 0.47 -13.15 -4.72
CA THR A 47 1.26 -11.92 -4.62
C THR A 47 2.61 -12.20 -3.98
N ASP A 48 3.71 -11.87 -4.67
CA ASP A 48 5.07 -11.87 -4.14
C ASP A 48 5.54 -10.42 -4.01
N ALA A 49 5.61 -9.92 -2.78
CA ALA A 49 5.93 -8.52 -2.50
C ALA A 49 6.93 -8.41 -1.35
N LYS A 50 7.75 -7.36 -1.41
CA LYS A 50 8.75 -7.06 -0.39
C LYS A 50 8.89 -5.57 -0.16
N ASN A 51 8.87 -5.13 1.10
CA ASN A 51 8.95 -3.73 1.49
C ASN A 51 7.86 -2.85 0.85
N GLU A 52 6.67 -3.41 0.66
CA GLU A 52 5.54 -2.70 0.06
C GLU A 52 4.52 -2.28 1.11
N GLN A 53 3.85 -1.15 0.85
CA GLN A 53 2.74 -0.64 1.65
C GLN A 53 1.44 -0.78 0.87
N PHE A 54 0.56 -1.66 1.33
CA PHE A 54 -0.78 -1.87 0.78
C PHE A 54 -1.76 -0.95 1.51
N ILE A 55 -2.11 0.16 0.86
CA ILE A 55 -2.95 1.24 1.38
C ILE A 55 -4.23 1.30 0.55
N SER A 56 -5.41 1.38 1.19
CA SER A 56 -6.66 1.66 0.48
C SER A 56 -6.89 3.17 0.42
N PHE A 57 -7.19 3.68 -0.76
CA PHE A 57 -7.40 5.12 -0.99
C PHE A 57 -8.77 5.64 -0.48
N GLU A 58 -9.65 4.79 0.07
CA GLU A 58 -11.00 5.16 0.58
C GLU A 58 -11.00 6.03 1.87
N GLY A 59 -9.91 6.75 2.16
CA GLY A 59 -9.79 7.62 3.34
C GLY A 59 -9.07 8.95 3.08
N LEU A 60 -8.87 9.34 1.82
CA LEU A 60 -8.29 10.63 1.42
C LEU A 60 -9.36 11.67 1.04
N ASP A 61 -10.60 11.50 1.51
CA ASP A 61 -11.72 12.41 1.22
C ASP A 61 -12.25 13.16 2.46
N GLU A 62 -11.45 13.31 3.53
CA GLU A 62 -11.80 14.19 4.65
C GLU A 62 -10.56 14.90 5.23
N ASP A 63 -9.82 15.65 4.40
CA ASP A 63 -9.20 16.93 4.78
C ASP A 63 -8.62 17.59 3.52
N GLU A 64 -9.37 18.56 2.97
CA GLU A 64 -8.84 19.59 2.08
C GLU A 64 -7.62 20.27 2.73
N GLU A 65 -6.58 20.54 1.92
CA GLU A 65 -5.38 21.34 2.20
C GLU A 65 -4.07 20.54 2.37
N ASP A 66 -3.54 20.01 1.26
CA ASP A 66 -2.10 20.11 0.97
C ASP A 66 -1.94 20.17 -0.56
N GLY A 67 -1.86 21.39 -1.08
CA GLY A 67 -1.64 21.66 -2.49
C GLY A 67 -0.33 21.04 -2.97
N ILE A 68 -0.42 20.12 -3.94
CA ILE A 68 0.73 19.73 -4.75
C ILE A 68 0.89 20.84 -5.80
N ASP A 69 1.67 21.86 -5.48
CA ASP A 69 2.25 22.74 -6.48
C ASP A 69 3.26 21.91 -7.28
N VAL A 70 2.79 21.31 -8.37
CA VAL A 70 3.64 20.88 -9.47
C VAL A 70 4.09 22.15 -10.18
N ASP A 71 5.26 22.69 -9.79
CA ASP A 71 6.02 23.60 -10.63
C ASP A 71 6.38 22.85 -11.93
N ASP A 72 5.53 23.00 -12.93
CA ASP A 72 5.76 22.60 -14.30
C ASP A 72 6.74 23.61 -14.93
N ASP A 73 8.04 23.39 -14.70
CA ASP A 73 9.10 24.05 -15.47
C ASP A 73 9.05 23.51 -16.92
N GLU A 74 8.10 24.03 -17.72
CA GLU A 74 8.09 23.88 -19.18
C GLU A 74 9.30 24.62 -19.76
N ASP A 75 10.34 23.84 -20.04
CA ASP A 75 11.52 24.16 -20.85
C ASP A 75 11.09 24.43 -22.32
N ASP A 76 10.62 25.65 -22.59
CA ASP A 76 10.30 26.11 -23.95
C ASP A 76 11.46 26.95 -24.52
N ASN A 77 12.57 26.27 -24.80
CA ASN A 77 13.58 26.78 -25.72
C ASN A 77 13.14 26.51 -27.16
N ASP A 78 12.60 27.52 -27.86
CA ASP A 78 12.65 27.59 -29.33
C ASP A 78 12.62 29.04 -29.87
N GLN A 79 13.45 29.24 -30.88
CA GLN A 79 13.99 30.52 -31.38
C GLN A 79 13.05 31.29 -32.32
N ALA A 80 13.16 32.64 -32.30
CA ALA A 80 12.98 33.45 -33.50
C ALA A 80 13.88 34.71 -33.45
N PHE A 81 14.78 34.82 -34.43
CA PHE A 81 15.62 35.99 -34.73
C PHE A 81 14.82 37.07 -35.47
#